data_AF-A0A7W0QFC4-F1
#
_entry.id   AF-A0A7W0QFC4-F1
#
_cell.length_a   1.000
_cell.length_b   1.000
_cell.length_c   1.000
_cell.angle_alpha   90.00
_cell.angle_beta   90.00
_cell.angle_gamma   90.00
#
_symmetry.space_group_name_H-M   'P 1'
#
loop_
_entity.id
_entity.type
_entity.pdbx_description
1 polymer ?
#
loop_
_entity_poly.entity_id
_entity_poly.type
_entity_poly.pdbx_seq_one_letter_code
_entity_poly.pdbx_strand_id
1 'polypeptide(L)'
;MRSTWMLALLLAVAVSAPGCKKQEAAPPPADNRPPPMPEAELRRGADACKAYVDKVCACANTVAAATERCALAKALPEAIEVARQVSMSKDSVRLDVLQAADSIRKTVAQCIEQTAQLPTLGCP
;
A
#
# COMPACT_ATOMS: atom_id res chain seq x y z
N MET A 1 67.91 -30.15 -8.46
CA MET A 1 67.40 -31.53 -8.64
C MET A 1 65.90 -31.39 -8.88
N ARG A 2 65.43 -31.48 -10.14
CA ARG A 2 64.79 -32.68 -10.74
C ARG A 2 63.63 -33.18 -9.85
N SER A 3 62.37 -33.29 -10.25
CA SER A 3 61.82 -33.50 -11.59
C SER A 3 60.29 -33.25 -11.56
N THR A 4 59.80 -32.49 -12.51
CA THR A 4 58.40 -32.35 -12.93
C THR A 4 58.02 -33.56 -13.79
N TRP A 5 57.13 -34.45 -13.32
CA TRP A 5 56.48 -35.50 -14.16
C TRP A 5 55.00 -35.59 -13.76
N MET A 6 54.13 -35.01 -14.59
CA MET A 6 53.11 -35.67 -15.43
C MET A 6 51.94 -36.30 -14.65
N LEU A 7 50.76 -35.66 -14.67
CA LEU A 7 49.65 -35.87 -15.62
C LEU A 7 48.95 -37.25 -15.50
N ALA A 8 47.80 -37.25 -14.83
CA ALA A 8 46.60 -38.06 -15.14
C ALA A 8 45.43 -37.36 -14.41
N LEU A 9 44.65 -36.48 -15.04
CA LEU A 9 43.52 -36.79 -15.92
C LEU A 9 42.65 -37.92 -15.36
N LEU A 10 41.52 -37.53 -14.74
CA LEU A 10 40.20 -38.19 -14.77
C LEU A 10 39.27 -37.39 -13.84
N LEU A 11 38.53 -36.43 -14.41
CA LEU A 11 37.08 -36.55 -14.59
C LEU A 11 36.32 -37.01 -13.33
N ALA A 12 35.79 -36.04 -12.58
CA ALA A 12 34.51 -36.18 -11.91
C ALA A 12 33.86 -34.80 -11.84
N VAL A 13 33.14 -34.45 -12.91
CA VAL A 13 32.16 -33.37 -12.92
C VAL A 13 31.05 -33.78 -11.95
N ALA A 14 31.15 -33.33 -10.71
CA ALA A 14 30.02 -33.29 -9.80
C ALA A 14 29.42 -31.89 -9.87
N VAL A 15 28.42 -31.74 -10.73
CA VAL A 15 27.46 -30.64 -10.69
C VAL A 15 26.79 -30.69 -9.32
N SER A 16 27.32 -29.95 -8.35
CA SER A 16 26.55 -29.53 -7.18
C SER A 16 25.98 -28.16 -7.51
N ALA A 17 24.82 -28.16 -8.16
CA ALA A 17 23.96 -26.99 -8.16
C ALA A 17 23.75 -26.58 -6.69
N PRO A 18 24.02 -25.32 -6.28
CA PRO A 18 23.49 -24.83 -5.03
C PRO A 18 21.98 -24.71 -5.25
N GLY A 19 21.27 -25.81 -5.03
CA GLY A 19 19.82 -25.78 -4.90
C GLY A 19 19.52 -24.86 -3.73
N CYS A 20 19.03 -23.66 -4.04
CA CYS A 20 18.41 -22.76 -3.09
C CYS A 20 17.25 -23.52 -2.43
N LYS A 21 17.53 -24.24 -1.33
CA LYS A 21 16.50 -24.64 -0.38
C LYS A 21 15.96 -23.34 0.18
N LYS A 22 14.87 -22.86 -0.44
CA LYS A 22 14.04 -21.81 0.10
C LYS A 22 13.53 -22.34 1.43
N GLN A 23 14.24 -21.99 2.51
CA GLN A 23 13.80 -22.23 3.87
C GLN A 23 12.57 -21.36 4.03
N GLU A 24 11.41 -21.97 3.81
CA GLU A 24 10.12 -21.32 4.02
C GLU A 24 10.06 -21.05 5.52
N ALA A 25 10.38 -19.80 5.89
CA ALA A 25 10.29 -19.36 7.26
C ALA A 25 8.86 -19.63 7.73
N ALA A 26 8.72 -20.27 8.90
CA ALA A 26 7.42 -20.47 9.51
C ALA A 26 6.69 -19.11 9.54
N PRO A 27 5.39 -19.07 9.22
CA PRO A 27 4.64 -17.82 9.20
C PRO A 27 4.82 -17.12 10.56
N PRO A 28 5.06 -15.80 10.57
CA PRO A 28 5.26 -15.06 11.81
C PRO A 28 4.04 -15.27 12.73
N PRO A 29 4.25 -15.33 14.06
CA PRO A 29 3.16 -15.52 14.99
C PRO A 29 2.11 -14.42 14.83
N ALA A 30 0.83 -14.81 14.94
CA ALA A 30 -0.30 -13.90 14.79
C ALA A 30 -0.14 -12.68 15.70
N ASP A 31 -0.28 -11.50 15.10
CA ASP A 31 -0.18 -10.24 15.81
C ASP A 31 -1.46 -9.97 16.63
N ASN A 32 -1.31 -9.92 17.95
CA ASN A 32 -2.39 -9.59 18.90
C ASN A 32 -2.38 -8.11 19.34
N ARG A 33 -1.57 -7.25 18.71
CA ARG A 33 -1.53 -5.83 19.03
C ARG A 33 -2.87 -5.17 18.71
N PRO A 34 -3.25 -4.12 19.48
CA PRO A 34 -4.42 -3.33 19.13
C PRO A 34 -4.23 -2.66 17.76
N PRO A 35 -5.32 -2.44 17.00
CA PRO A 35 -5.25 -1.75 15.72
C PRO A 35 -4.55 -0.38 15.86
N PRO A 36 -3.75 0.03 14.87
CA PRO A 36 -3.06 1.33 14.90
C PRO A 36 -4.01 2.53 14.80
N MET A 37 -5.28 2.30 14.48
CA MET A 37 -6.32 3.31 14.34
C MET A 37 -7.66 2.79 14.90
N PRO A 38 -8.39 3.59 15.70
CA PRO A 38 -9.74 3.24 16.11
C PRO A 38 -10.71 3.15 14.92
N GLU A 39 -11.65 2.22 14.96
CA GLU A 39 -12.66 2.04 13.88
C GLU A 39 -13.50 3.31 13.65
N ALA A 40 -13.79 4.05 14.72
CA ALA A 40 -14.50 5.33 14.60
C ALA A 40 -13.70 6.40 13.85
N GLU A 41 -12.37 6.41 13.96
CA GLU A 41 -11.50 7.32 13.18
C GLU A 41 -11.49 6.90 11.70
N LEU A 42 -11.35 5.61 11.42
CA LEU A 42 -11.42 5.06 10.06
C LEU A 42 -12.72 5.44 9.37
N ARG A 43 -13.86 5.25 10.05
CA ARG A 43 -15.17 5.54 9.49
C ARG A 43 -15.37 7.03 9.22
N ARG A 44 -15.03 7.89 10.17
CA ARG A 44 -15.10 9.36 9.96
C ARG A 44 -14.23 9.81 8.79
N GLY A 45 -13.03 9.25 8.65
CA GLY A 45 -12.14 9.55 7.54
C GLY A 45 -12.69 9.11 6.18
N ALA A 46 -13.20 7.87 6.10
CA ALA A 46 -13.84 7.35 4.90
C ALA A 46 -15.08 8.16 4.50
N ASP A 47 -15.92 8.53 5.47
CA ASP A 47 -17.11 9.35 5.24
C ASP A 47 -16.73 10.75 4.72
N ALA A 48 -15.67 11.35 5.27
CA ALA A 48 -15.15 12.64 4.81
C ALA A 48 -14.63 12.58 3.36
N CYS A 49 -13.87 11.53 3.01
CA CYS A 49 -13.44 11.32 1.63
C CYS A 49 -14.61 11.07 0.69
N LYS A 50 -15.60 10.27 1.09
CA LYS A 50 -16.79 10.04 0.28
C LYS A 50 -17.54 11.35 0.02
N ALA A 51 -17.71 12.19 1.04
CA ALA A 51 -18.35 13.49 0.90
C ALA A 51 -17.61 14.41 -0.08
N TYR A 52 -16.27 14.39 -0.07
CA TYR A 52 -15.46 15.10 -1.07
C TYR A 52 -15.77 14.60 -2.50
N VAL A 53 -15.70 13.28 -2.72
CA VAL A 53 -15.97 12.67 -4.04
C VAL A 53 -17.36 13.05 -4.54
N ASP A 54 -18.38 12.93 -3.68
CA ASP A 54 -19.76 13.23 -4.02
C ASP A 54 -19.91 14.71 -4.43
N LYS A 55 -19.27 15.64 -3.70
CA LYS A 55 -19.29 17.08 -4.04
C LYS A 55 -18.57 17.42 -5.34
N VAL A 56 -17.33 16.95 -5.51
CA VAL A 56 -16.54 17.27 -6.71
C VAL A 56 -17.17 16.66 -7.97
N CYS A 57 -17.77 15.47 -7.86
CA CYS A 57 -18.48 14.84 -8.97
C CYS A 57 -19.83 15.47 -9.25
N ALA A 58 -20.55 15.96 -8.22
CA ALA A 58 -21.73 16.79 -8.46
C ALA A 58 -21.36 18.08 -9.21
N CYS A 59 -20.26 18.73 -8.80
CA CYS A 59 -19.76 19.94 -9.45
C CYS A 59 -19.30 19.71 -10.90
N ALA A 60 -18.73 18.55 -11.21
CA ALA A 60 -18.29 18.18 -12.55
C ALA A 60 -19.43 18.19 -13.59
N ASN A 61 -20.69 18.11 -13.17
CA ASN A 61 -21.84 18.22 -14.07
C ASN A 61 -22.03 19.65 -14.62
N THR A 62 -21.50 20.66 -13.92
CA THR A 62 -21.71 22.08 -14.25
C THR A 62 -20.41 22.84 -14.48
N VAL A 63 -19.29 22.37 -13.93
CA VAL A 63 -17.97 22.99 -14.05
C VAL A 63 -17.01 22.02 -14.74
N ALA A 64 -16.66 22.31 -15.99
CA ALA A 64 -15.78 21.45 -16.79
C ALA A 64 -14.40 21.21 -16.13
N ALA A 65 -13.87 22.21 -15.43
CA ALA A 65 -12.60 22.09 -14.70
C ALA A 65 -12.67 21.10 -13.52
N ALA A 66 -13.87 20.74 -13.04
CA ALA A 66 -14.05 19.76 -11.97
C ALA A 66 -14.13 18.30 -12.48
N THR A 67 -14.28 18.08 -13.79
CA THR A 67 -14.41 16.74 -14.39
C THR A 67 -13.19 15.86 -14.12
N GLU A 68 -11.99 16.39 -14.36
CA GLU A 68 -10.75 15.65 -14.10
C GLU A 68 -10.58 15.38 -12.60
N ARG A 69 -10.90 16.34 -11.75
CA ARG A 69 -10.83 16.17 -10.29
C ARG A 69 -11.81 15.10 -9.80
N CYS A 70 -13.02 15.04 -10.35
CA CYS A 70 -13.96 13.97 -10.07
C CYS A 70 -13.42 12.60 -10.48
N ALA A 71 -12.82 12.49 -11.67
CA ALA A 71 -12.24 11.23 -12.14
C ALA A 71 -11.15 10.72 -11.19
N LEU A 72 -10.24 11.60 -10.76
CA LEU A 72 -9.15 11.26 -9.83
C LEU A 72 -9.66 10.98 -8.41
N ALA A 73 -10.65 11.74 -7.93
CA ALA A 73 -11.18 11.61 -6.58
C ALA A 73 -11.83 10.24 -6.32
N LYS A 74 -12.39 9.59 -7.35
CA LYS A 74 -13.03 8.27 -7.25
C LYS A 74 -12.09 7.16 -6.75
N ALA A 75 -10.78 7.31 -6.90
CA ALA A 75 -9.81 6.33 -6.41
C ALA A 75 -9.51 6.47 -4.91
N LEU A 76 -9.83 7.60 -4.28
CA LEU A 76 -9.47 7.87 -2.88
C LEU A 76 -10.18 6.94 -1.88
N PRO A 77 -11.50 6.65 -2.01
CA PRO A 77 -12.17 5.70 -1.12
C PRO A 77 -11.60 4.28 -1.22
N GLU A 78 -11.23 3.84 -2.43
CA GLU A 78 -10.61 2.54 -2.65
C GLU A 78 -9.21 2.47 -2.02
N ALA A 79 -8.41 3.54 -2.15
CA ALA A 79 -7.09 3.62 -1.51
C ALA A 79 -7.19 3.49 0.03
N ILE A 80 -8.20 4.12 0.64
CA ILE A 80 -8.48 3.98 2.07
C ILE A 80 -8.83 2.53 2.42
N GLU A 81 -9.68 1.88 1.62
CA GLU A 81 -10.09 0.50 1.88
C GLU A 81 -8.94 -0.50 1.77
N VAL A 82 -8.08 -0.36 0.75
CA VAL A 82 -6.88 -1.20 0.60
C VAL A 82 -5.95 -1.00 1.81
N ALA A 83 -5.67 0.25 2.18
CA ALA A 83 -4.84 0.52 3.35
C ALA A 83 -5.49 0.02 4.65
N ARG A 84 -6.82 0.09 4.77
CA ARG A 84 -7.56 -0.47 5.92
C ARG A 84 -7.33 -1.97 6.03
N GLN A 85 -7.46 -2.71 4.93
CA GLN A 85 -7.24 -4.15 4.89
C GLN A 85 -5.82 -4.52 5.33
N VAL A 86 -4.80 -3.79 4.86
CA VAL A 86 -3.41 -3.99 5.31
C VAL A 86 -3.25 -3.67 6.80
N SER A 87 -3.84 -2.57 7.27
CA SER A 87 -3.72 -2.15 8.68
C SER A 87 -4.43 -3.09 9.68
N MET A 88 -5.39 -3.89 9.20
CA MET A 88 -6.17 -4.84 9.97
C MET A 88 -5.76 -6.30 9.76
N SER A 89 -4.85 -6.55 8.82
CA SER A 89 -4.37 -7.89 8.50
C SER A 89 -3.47 -8.43 9.60
N LYS A 90 -3.74 -9.67 10.03
CA LYS A 90 -2.89 -10.39 10.99
C LYS A 90 -1.62 -10.95 10.34
N ASP A 91 -1.59 -11.00 9.01
CA ASP A 91 -0.49 -11.54 8.22
C ASP A 91 0.51 -10.45 7.79
N SER A 92 0.14 -9.17 7.96
CA SER A 92 1.00 -8.04 7.63
C SER A 92 2.05 -7.79 8.71
N VAL A 93 3.27 -7.44 8.28
CA VAL A 93 4.32 -7.08 9.23
C VAL A 93 4.04 -5.72 9.87
N ARG A 94 4.60 -5.48 11.05
CA ARG A 94 4.32 -4.27 11.85
C ARG A 94 4.52 -2.97 11.09
N LEU A 95 5.59 -2.90 10.30
CA LEU A 95 5.93 -1.70 9.54
C LEU A 95 4.82 -1.37 8.54
N ASP A 96 4.36 -2.36 7.78
CA ASP A 96 3.31 -2.21 6.78
C ASP A 96 1.99 -1.79 7.43
N VAL A 97 1.64 -2.37 8.58
CA VAL A 97 0.45 -1.99 9.36
C VAL A 97 0.50 -0.51 9.76
N LEU A 98 1.66 -0.02 10.21
CA LEU A 98 1.85 1.39 10.57
C LEU A 98 1.81 2.31 9.36
N GLN A 99 2.48 1.92 8.28
CA GLN A 99 2.50 2.69 7.03
C GLN A 99 1.12 2.77 6.42
N ALA A 100 0.33 1.70 6.48
CA ALA A 100 -1.05 1.68 6.01
C ALA A 100 -1.92 2.64 6.83
N ALA A 101 -1.81 2.63 8.16
CA ALA A 101 -2.54 3.57 9.01
C ALA A 101 -2.16 5.04 8.75
N ASP A 102 -0.87 5.32 8.53
CA ASP A 102 -0.39 6.64 8.13
C ASP A 102 -0.91 7.05 6.74
N SER A 103 -0.91 6.11 5.78
CA SER A 103 -1.47 6.31 4.45
C SER A 103 -2.95 6.72 4.51
N ILE A 104 -3.75 6.04 5.34
CA ILE A 104 -5.16 6.39 5.54
C ILE A 104 -5.29 7.83 6.03
N ARG A 105 -4.53 8.24 7.06
CA ARG A 105 -4.59 9.62 7.58
C ARG A 105 -4.20 10.65 6.52
N LYS A 106 -3.17 10.38 5.73
CA LYS A 106 -2.74 11.24 4.62
C LYS A 106 -3.81 11.37 3.54
N THR A 107 -4.42 10.27 3.13
CA THR A 107 -5.51 10.30 2.13
C THR A 107 -6.71 11.07 2.66
N VAL A 108 -7.07 10.89 3.94
CA VAL A 108 -8.17 11.65 4.58
C VAL A 108 -7.84 13.14 4.65
N ALA A 109 -6.61 13.50 5.03
CA ALA A 109 -6.16 14.89 5.03
C ALA A 109 -6.25 15.50 3.63
N GLN A 110 -5.80 14.77 2.60
CA GLN A 110 -5.93 15.18 1.20
C GLN A 110 -7.40 15.43 0.82
N CYS A 111 -8.33 14.55 1.17
CA CYS A 111 -9.75 14.77 0.88
C CYS A 111 -10.30 16.04 1.54
N ILE A 112 -9.91 16.31 2.80
CA ILE A 112 -10.33 17.51 3.52
C ILE A 112 -9.76 18.77 2.85
N GLU A 113 -8.47 18.77 2.52
CA GLU A 113 -7.80 19.87 1.83
C GLU A 113 -8.42 20.13 0.45
N GLN A 114 -8.69 19.07 -0.33
CA GLN A 114 -9.32 19.20 -1.63
C GLN A 114 -10.76 19.68 -1.54
N THR A 115 -11.50 19.28 -0.48
CA THR A 115 -12.83 19.82 -0.20
C THR A 115 -12.77 21.32 0.06
N ALA A 116 -11.82 21.79 0.86
CA ALA A 116 -11.65 23.21 1.15
C ALA A 116 -11.28 24.03 -0.10
N GLN A 117 -10.70 23.40 -1.13
CA GLN A 117 -10.36 24.04 -2.40
C GLN A 117 -11.51 24.09 -3.41
N LEU A 118 -12.61 23.36 -3.20
CA LEU A 118 -13.74 23.33 -4.13
C LEU A 118 -14.28 24.72 -4.52
N PRO A 119 -14.44 25.70 -3.60
CA PRO A 119 -14.89 27.04 -3.95
C PRO A 119 -14.00 27.76 -4.97
N THR A 120 -12.69 27.47 -4.99
CA THR A 120 -11.75 28.08 -5.94
C THR A 120 -11.98 27.62 -7.38
N LEU A 121 -12.74 26.53 -7.56
CA LEU A 121 -13.14 25.99 -8.86
C LEU A 121 -14.55 26.42 -9.26
N GLY A 122 -15.24 27.20 -8.43
CA GLY A 122 -16.67 27.49 -8.61
C GLY A 122 -17.59 26.33 -8.17
N CYS A 123 -17.08 25.41 -7.36
CA CYS A 123 -17.87 24.34 -6.75
C CYS A 123 -18.35 24.75 -5.34
N PRO A 124 -19.60 24.42 -4.96
CA PRO A 124 -20.10 24.67 -3.60
C PRO A 124 -19.43 23.80 -2.52
#